data_AF-W1YI97-F1
#
_entry.id   AF-W1YI97-F1
#
_cell.length_a   1.000
_cell.length_b   1.000
_cell.length_c   1.000
_cell.angle_alpha   90.00
_cell.angle_beta   90.00
_cell.angle_gamma   90.00
#
_symmetry.space_group_name_H-M   'P 1'
#
loop_
_entity.id
_entity.type
_entity.pdbx_description
1 polymer ?
#
loop_
_entity_poly.entity_id
_entity_poly.type
_entity_poly.pdbx_seq_one_letter_code
_entity_poly.pdbx_strand_id
1 'polypeptide(L)' 'DEVLELFMELEADDDQLDFPVVYASARSGVSKTNWDDEAVNMEPLFKTLIDEIPAPQGDMEGPLQFMVTTLDYDNFIGKI' A
#
# COMPACT_ATOMS: atom_id res chain seq x y z
N ASP A 1 16.04 -10.88 0.25
CA ASP A 1 16.38 -11.89 1.28
C ASP A 1 16.24 -11.33 2.68
N GLU A 2 16.94 -10.25 3.06
CA GLU A 2 16.82 -9.65 4.41
C GLU A 2 15.38 -9.32 4.85
N VAL A 3 14.53 -8.81 3.95
CA VAL A 3 13.12 -8.52 4.25
C VAL A 3 12.33 -9.80 4.55
N LEU A 4 12.58 -10.86 3.77
CA LEU A 4 11.93 -12.16 3.95
C LEU A 4 12.40 -12.83 5.26
N GLU A 5 13.70 -12.76 5.55
CA GLU A 5 14.28 -13.24 6.81
C GLU A 5 13.66 -12.55 8.01
N LEU A 6 13.50 -11.22 7.98
CA LEU A 6 12.82 -10.48 9.03
C LEU A 6 11.38 -10.95 9.25
N PHE A 7 10.63 -11.23 8.17
CA PHE A 7 9.25 -11.70 8.29
C PHE A 7 9.19 -13.10 8.90
N MET A 8 10.12 -13.98 8.55
CA MET A 8 10.24 -15.30 9.20
C MET A 8 10.59 -15.19 10.69
N GLU A 9 11.50 -14.28 11.07
CA GLU A 9 11.84 -14.02 12.48
C GLU A 9 10.66 -13.47 13.29
N LEU A 10 9.75 -12.75 12.65
CA LEU A 10 8.53 -12.21 13.25
C LEU A 10 7.34 -13.20 13.21
N GLU A 11 7.58 -14.46 12.85
CA GLU A 11 6.56 -15.52 12.77
C GLU A 11 5.41 -15.18 11.80
N ALA A 12 5.75 -14.55 10.66
CA ALA A 12 4.79 -14.29 9.59
C ALA A 12 4.15 -15.59 9.07
N ASP A 13 2.86 -15.52 8.73
CA ASP A 13 2.15 -16.63 8.09
C ASP A 13 2.54 -16.81 6.62
N ASP A 14 2.20 -17.95 6.02
CA ASP A 14 2.57 -18.27 4.64
C ASP A 14 2.08 -17.22 3.64
N ASP A 15 0.87 -16.68 3.84
CA ASP A 15 0.28 -15.66 2.98
C ASP A 15 1.08 -14.34 3.04
N GLN A 16 1.65 -14.02 4.20
CA GLN A 16 2.52 -12.86 4.40
C GLN A 16 3.92 -13.01 3.81
N LEU A 17 4.36 -14.24 3.51
CA LEU A 17 5.66 -14.50 2.87
C LEU A 17 5.57 -14.36 1.34
N ASP A 18 4.38 -14.57 0.76
CA ASP A 18 4.10 -14.41 -0.67
C ASP A 18 3.71 -12.96 -1.02
N PHE A 19 4.63 -12.02 -0.84
CA PHE A 19 4.41 -10.60 -1.16
C PHE A 19 5.02 -10.17 -2.50
N PRO A 20 4.36 -9.28 -3.26
CA PRO A 20 4.93 -8.68 -4.46
C PRO A 20 6.08 -7.73 -4.10
N VAL A 21 7.14 -7.74 -4.91
CA VAL A 21 8.26 -6.79 -4.79
C VAL A 21 8.24 -5.81 -5.96
N VAL A 22 8.24 -4.52 -5.65
CA VAL A 22 8.31 -3.45 -6.65
C VAL A 22 9.53 -2.58 -6.39
N TYR A 23 10.41 -2.48 -7.39
CA TYR A 23 11.56 -1.58 -7.37
C TYR A 23 11.13 -0.20 -7.87
N ALA A 24 11.50 0.87 -7.18
CA ALA A 24 11.10 2.23 -7.56
C ALA A 24 12.23 3.25 -7.43
N SER A 25 12.24 4.24 -8.31
CA SER A 25 13.10 5.43 -8.23
C SER A 25 12.24 6.69 -8.24
N ALA A 26 12.12 7.34 -7.08
CA ALA A 26 11.36 8.57 -6.94
C ALA A 26 11.96 9.72 -7.77
N ARG A 27 13.30 9.77 -7.87
CA ARG A 27 14.00 10.79 -8.66
C ARG A 27 13.70 10.68 -10.15
N SER A 28 13.63 9.45 -10.66
CA SER A 28 13.37 9.20 -12.08
C SER A 28 11.89 9.04 -12.40
N GLY A 29 11.02 8.89 -11.39
CA GLY A 29 9.58 8.73 -11.59
C GLY A 29 9.20 7.38 -12.22
N VAL A 30 9.95 6.31 -11.92
CA VAL A 30 9.75 4.98 -12.52
C VAL A 30 9.70 3.88 -11.48
N SER A 31 8.97 2.80 -11.80
CA SER A 31 8.98 1.54 -11.05
C SER A 31 9.08 0.34 -11.98
N LYS A 32 9.42 -0.83 -11.40
CA LYS A 32 9.54 -2.12 -12.08
C LYS A 32 9.19 -3.27 -11.13
N THR A 33 8.71 -4.38 -11.69
CA THR A 33 8.49 -5.63 -10.94
C THR A 33 9.72 -6.53 -10.97
N ASN A 34 10.50 -6.51 -12.05
CA ASN A 34 11.81 -7.17 -12.10
C ASN A 34 12.91 -6.15 -12.35
N TRP A 35 14.11 -6.46 -11.86
CA TRP A 35 15.26 -5.58 -11.99
C TRP A 35 15.62 -5.27 -13.46
N ASP A 36 15.55 -6.31 -14.31
CA ASP A 36 15.93 -6.29 -15.72
C ASP A 36 14.87 -5.68 -16.64
N ASP A 37 13.67 -5.39 -16.14
CA ASP A 37 12.58 -4.79 -16.94
C ASP A 37 12.95 -3.37 -17.40
N GLU A 38 12.30 -2.86 -18.44
CA GLU A 38 12.47 -1.47 -18.84
C GLU A 38 11.81 -0.52 -17.84
N ALA A 39 12.52 0.54 -17.42
CA ALA A 39 11.98 1.54 -16.50
C ALA A 39 11.29 2.65 -17.30
N VAL A 40 9.96 2.60 -17.38
CA VAL A 40 9.17 3.55 -18.19
C VAL A 40 8.46 4.58 -17.31
N ASN A 41 7.65 4.12 -16.35
CA ASN A 41 6.78 4.96 -15.53
C ASN A 41 6.44 4.25 -14.20
N MET A 42 5.50 4.79 -13.43
CA MET A 42 5.03 4.22 -12.15
C MET A 42 3.87 3.22 -12.28
N GLU A 43 3.45 2.88 -13.50
CA GLU A 43 2.34 1.95 -13.74
C GLU A 43 2.52 0.59 -13.04
N PRO A 44 3.73 -0.02 -13.00
CA PRO A 44 3.92 -1.28 -12.26
C PRO A 44 3.52 -1.18 -10.79
N LEU A 45 3.82 -0.05 -10.13
CA LEU A 45 3.46 0.17 -8.73
C LEU A 45 1.94 0.25 -8.55
N PHE A 46 1.27 1.09 -9.35
CA PHE A 46 -0.18 1.26 -9.24
C PHE A 46 -0.95 -0.01 -9.59
N LYS A 47 -0.47 -0.77 -10.57
CA LYS A 47 -1.05 -2.05 -10.95
C LYS A 47 -0.96 -3.05 -9.80
N THR A 48 0.22 -3.19 -9.19
CA THR A 48 0.39 -4.06 -8.01
C THR A 48 -0.55 -3.66 -6.87
N LEU A 49 -0.70 -2.35 -6.59
CA LEU A 49 -1.62 -1.90 -5.54
C LEU A 49 -3.08 -2.31 -5.81
N ILE A 50 -3.54 -2.18 -7.06
CA ILE A 50 -4.92 -2.54 -7.44
C ILE A 50 -5.14 -4.06 -7.40
N ASP A 51 -4.15 -4.82 -7.85
CA ASP A 51 -4.26 -6.28 -7.96
C ASP A 51 -4.20 -6.96 -6.58
N GLU A 52 -3.47 -6.38 -5.61
CA GLU A 52 -3.12 -7.03 -4.33
C GLU A 52 -3.87 -6.45 -3.12
N ILE A 53 -4.29 -5.18 -3.15
CA ILE A 53 -5.02 -4.58 -2.03
C ILE A 53 -6.52 -4.82 -2.22
N PRO A 54 -7.17 -5.58 -1.33
CA PRO A 54 -8.60 -5.81 -1.43
C PRO A 54 -9.39 -4.51 -1.22
N ALA A 55 -10.53 -4.42 -1.88
CA ALA A 55 -11.45 -3.31 -1.67
C ALA A 55 -11.92 -3.26 -0.20
N PRO A 56 -12.11 -2.05 0.38
CA PRO A 56 -12.65 -1.92 1.72
C PRO A 56 -14.05 -2.52 1.80
N GLN A 57 -14.34 -3.20 2.91
CA GLN A 57 -15.64 -3.83 3.16
C GLN A 57 -16.53 -2.92 4.00
N GLY A 58 -17.83 -2.91 3.72
CA GLY A 58 -18.83 -2.12 4.46
C GLY A 58 -20.24 -2.36 3.95
N ASP A 59 -21.22 -1.87 4.72
CA ASP A 59 -22.63 -1.91 4.35
C ASP A 59 -23.05 -0.58 3.72
N MET A 60 -23.43 -0.61 2.44
CA MET A 60 -23.86 0.59 1.70
C MET A 60 -25.24 1.10 2.14
N GLU A 61 -26.09 0.22 2.70
CA GLU A 61 -27.44 0.55 3.16
C GLU A 61 -27.49 0.77 4.69
N GLY A 62 -26.37 0.52 5.36
CA GLY A 62 -26.22 0.67 6.80
C GLY A 62 -26.14 2.13 7.27
N PRO A 63 -26.24 2.37 8.60
CA PRO A 63 -26.01 3.70 9.15
C PRO A 63 -24.54 4.13 8.97
N LEU A 64 -24.28 5.44 8.91
CA LEU A 64 -22.93 5.98 8.82
C LEU A 64 -22.06 5.49 9.99
N GLN A 65 -20.94 4.86 9.65
CA GLN A 65 -19.89 4.48 10.58
C GLN A 65 -18.56 5.05 10.09
N PHE A 66 -17.87 5.76 10.96
CA PHE A 66 -16.58 6.38 10.67
C PHE A 66 -15.68 6.35 11.90
N MET A 67 -14.41 5.99 11.70
CA MET A 67 -13.40 5.98 12.76
C MET A 67 -12.49 7.19 12.59
N VAL A 68 -12.54 8.12 13.54
CA VAL A 68 -11.63 9.26 13.58
C VAL A 68 -10.28 8.78 14.10
N THR A 69 -9.29 8.67 13.22
CA THR A 69 -7.94 8.21 13.56
C THR A 69 -6.98 9.36 13.90
N THR A 70 -7.26 10.55 13.36
CA THR A 70 -6.43 11.75 13.49
C THR A 70 -7.35 12.94 13.75
N LEU A 71 -6.86 13.91 14.53
CA LEU A 71 -7.55 15.17 14.78
C LEU A 71 -6.65 16.32 14.38
N ASP A 72 -7.20 17.28 13.64
CA ASP A 72 -6.54 18.52 13.25
C ASP A 72 -7.47 19.73 13.49
N TYR A 73 -6.96 20.94 13.27
CA TYR A 73 -7.71 22.17 13.47
C TYR A 73 -7.30 23.28 12.50
N ASP A 74 -8.29 23.87 11.84
CA ASP A 74 -8.14 25.08 11.05
C ASP A 74 -8.94 26.24 11.66
N ASN A 75 -8.41 27.46 11.56
CA ASN A 75 -9.02 28.64 12.19
C ASN A 75 -10.35 29.07 11.58
N PHE A 76 -10.63 28.71 10.33
CA PHE A 76 -11.85 29.07 9.61
C PHE A 76 -12.82 27.90 9.50
N ILE A 77 -12.32 26.67 9.41
CA ILE A 77 -13.12 25.43 9.26
C ILE A 77 -13.44 24.80 10.63
N GLY A 78 -12.58 24.97 11.63
CA GLY A 78 -12.70 24.33 12.94
C GLY A 78 -11.95 22.99 13.02
N LYS A 79 -12.44 22.07 13.85
CA LYS A 79 -11.83 20.74 14.02
C LYS A 79 -12.04 19.88 12.78
N ILE A 80 -10.97 19.20 12.35
CA ILE A 80 -10.94 18.26 11.23
C ILE A 80 -10.64 16.87 11.78
#